data_AF-A0A7Y3WI64-F1
#
_entry.id   AF-A0A7Y3WI64-F1
#
_cell.length_a   1.000
_cell.length_b   1.000
_cell.length_c   1.000
_cell.angle_alpha   90.00
_cell.angle_beta   90.00
_cell.angle_gamma   90.00
#
_symmetry.space_group_name_H-M   'P 1'
#
loop_
_entity.id
_entity.type
_entity.pdbx_description
1 polymer ?
#
loop_
_entity_poly.entity_id
_entity_poly.type
_entity_poly.pdbx_seq_one_letter_code
_entity_poly.pdbx_strand_id
1 'polypeptide(L)'
;MQGLFFESDAGPLVAIRVIVLLLGFWTAWRAGRAVAEGWSDYPLVIVYTFLLAWAMQFLHHALFNGPMLSAFYYILDFVTLLVFSTAGFRYRRTNQMVNNYYWLYEKTSAFSWKDKH
;
A
#
# COMPACT_ATOMS: atom_id res chain seq x y z
N MET A 1 5.68 27.32 -30.47
CA MET A 1 5.57 26.22 -31.43
C MET A 1 5.13 24.99 -30.66
N GLN A 2 3.91 24.51 -30.87
CA GLN A 2 3.27 23.38 -30.17
C GLN A 2 3.54 22.08 -30.94
N GLY A 3 3.91 21.01 -30.22
CA GLY A 3 4.18 19.69 -30.79
C GLY A 3 3.00 18.74 -30.61
N LEU A 4 2.91 17.77 -31.52
CA LEU A 4 1.86 16.73 -31.68
C LEU A 4 1.44 15.94 -30.42
N PHE A 5 2.20 16.03 -29.32
CA PHE A 5 1.97 15.26 -28.08
C PHE A 5 1.48 16.09 -26.88
N PHE A 6 1.38 17.41 -27.01
CA PHE A 6 1.07 18.28 -25.88
C PHE A 6 -0.05 19.26 -26.24
N GLU A 7 -1.28 18.87 -25.90
CA GLU A 7 -2.43 19.76 -25.91
C GLU A 7 -3.26 19.63 -24.61
N SER A 8 -3.61 20.80 -24.06
CA SER A 8 -4.34 21.09 -22.81
C SER A 8 -3.72 20.59 -21.50
N ASP A 9 -3.63 21.52 -20.54
CA ASP A 9 -2.92 21.44 -19.26
C ASP A 9 -3.37 20.31 -18.29
N ALA A 10 -4.28 19.42 -18.70
CA ALA A 10 -4.84 18.34 -17.89
C ALA A 10 -4.18 16.96 -18.11
N GLY A 11 -3.69 16.64 -19.32
CA GLY A 11 -3.19 15.30 -19.65
C GLY A 11 -2.00 14.84 -18.79
N PRO A 12 -0.89 15.61 -18.73
CA PRO A 12 0.27 15.27 -17.91
C PRO A 12 -0.05 15.18 -16.42
N LEU A 13 -0.90 16.06 -15.89
CA LEU A 13 -1.29 16.04 -14.47
C LEU A 13 -2.08 14.78 -14.10
N VAL A 14 -2.98 14.33 -14.98
CA VAL A 14 -3.70 13.06 -14.78
C VAL A 14 -2.73 11.88 -14.82
N ALA A 15 -1.79 11.85 -15.76
CA ALA A 15 -0.77 10.80 -15.83
C ALA A 15 0.07 10.72 -14.55
N ILE A 16 0.56 11.88 -14.05
CA ILE A 16 1.31 11.95 -12.79
C ILE A 16 0.44 11.48 -11.62
N ARG A 17 -0.84 11.85 -11.58
CA ARG A 17 -1.77 11.41 -10.53
C ARG A 17 -1.94 9.90 -10.50
N VAL A 18 -2.09 9.27 -11.67
CA VAL A 18 -2.18 7.81 -11.78
C VAL A 18 -0.88 7.15 -11.32
N ILE A 19 0.27 7.68 -11.72
CA ILE A 19 1.58 7.16 -11.29
C ILE A 19 1.74 7.25 -9.76
N VAL A 20 1.43 8.40 -9.16
CA VAL A 20 1.49 8.59 -7.70
C VAL A 20 0.56 7.61 -6.98
N LEU A 21 -0.64 7.38 -7.51
CA LEU A 21 -1.59 6.42 -6.96
C LEU A 21 -1.07 4.97 -7.03
N LEU A 22 -0.54 4.55 -8.18
CA LEU A 22 0.06 3.21 -8.34
C LEU A 22 1.28 3.01 -7.43
N LEU A 23 2.13 4.04 -7.29
CA LEU A 23 3.25 4.03 -6.35
C LEU A 23 2.77 3.97 -4.90
N GLY A 24 1.67 4.65 -4.54
CA GLY A 24 1.04 4.55 -3.23
C GLY A 24 0.59 3.12 -2.91
N PHE A 25 -0.07 2.45 -3.86
CA PHE A 25 -0.49 1.05 -3.67
C PHE A 25 0.70 0.10 -3.55
N TRP A 26 1.72 0.28 -4.40
CA TRP A 26 2.94 -0.52 -4.34
C TRP A 26 3.70 -0.34 -3.03
N THR A 27 3.86 0.91 -2.57
CA THR A 27 4.55 1.23 -1.32
C THR A 27 3.78 0.69 -0.11
N ALA A 28 2.45 0.79 -0.08
CA ALA A 28 1.62 0.17 0.96
C ALA A 28 1.84 -1.35 1.04
N TRP A 29 1.73 -2.05 -0.10
CA TRP A 29 2.02 -3.48 -0.16
C TRP A 29 3.42 -3.83 0.35
N ARG A 30 4.44 -3.06 -0.05
CA ARG A 30 5.83 -3.27 0.39
C ARG A 30 6.02 -2.98 1.88
N ALA A 31 5.34 -1.97 2.43
CA ALA A 31 5.39 -1.64 3.85
C ALA A 31 4.84 -2.79 4.70
N GLY A 32 3.65 -3.30 4.37
CA GLY A 32 3.10 -4.46 5.07
C GLY A 32 3.96 -5.72 4.93
N ARG A 33 4.53 -5.97 3.74
CA ARG A 33 5.48 -7.07 3.53
C ARG A 33 6.72 -6.94 4.42
N ALA A 34 7.29 -5.74 4.55
CA ALA A 34 8.48 -5.48 5.37
C ALA A 34 8.22 -5.73 6.86
N VAL A 35 7.04 -5.35 7.37
CA VAL A 35 6.63 -5.66 8.75
C VAL A 35 6.61 -7.17 9.00
N ALA A 36 6.04 -7.94 8.07
CA ALA A 36 6.05 -9.40 8.17
C ALA A 36 7.47 -9.97 8.07
N GLU A 37 8.32 -9.46 7.17
CA GLU A 37 9.73 -9.88 7.04
C GLU A 37 10.49 -9.80 8.36
N GLY A 38 10.28 -8.73 9.14
CA GLY A 38 10.85 -8.55 10.49
C GLY A 38 10.17 -9.37 11.60
N TRP A 39 9.28 -10.30 11.25
CA TRP A 39 8.42 -11.05 12.17
C TRP A 39 7.53 -10.20 13.08
N SER A 40 7.40 -8.90 12.83
CA SER A 40 6.66 -7.98 13.69
C SER A 40 5.14 -8.14 13.63
N ASP A 41 4.45 -7.63 14.65
CA ASP A 41 3.00 -7.78 14.78
C ASP A 41 2.19 -6.85 13.85
N TYR A 42 0.94 -7.25 13.60
CA TYR A 42 0.02 -6.54 12.72
C TYR A 42 -0.25 -5.06 13.08
N PRO A 43 -0.30 -4.63 14.37
CA PRO A 43 -0.48 -3.22 14.70
C PRO A 43 0.56 -2.30 14.06
N LEU A 44 1.79 -2.77 13.83
CA LEU A 44 2.82 -1.99 13.16
C LEU A 44 2.48 -1.68 11.69
N VAL A 45 1.75 -2.59 11.01
CA VAL A 45 1.20 -2.36 9.66
C VAL A 45 0.24 -1.17 9.67
N ILE A 46 -0.61 -1.09 10.69
CA ILE A 46 -1.59 0.00 10.85
C ILE A 46 -0.86 1.33 11.03
N VAL A 47 0.14 1.39 11.91
CA VAL A 47 0.95 2.60 12.17
C VAL A 47 1.68 3.05 10.91
N TYR A 48 2.34 2.14 10.19
CA TYR A 48 3.04 2.51 8.95
C TYR A 48 2.09 2.94 7.84
N THR A 49 0.92 2.33 7.74
CA THR A 49 -0.11 2.74 6.78
C THR A 49 -0.66 4.12 7.12
N PHE A 50 -0.84 4.44 8.40
CA PHE A 50 -1.27 5.77 8.85
C PHE A 50 -0.27 6.85 8.41
N LEU A 51 1.03 6.62 8.64
CA LEU A 51 2.08 7.53 8.19
C LEU A 51 2.14 7.62 6.66
N LEU A 52 1.95 6.51 5.95
CA LEU A 52 1.91 6.50 4.49
C LEU A 52 0.73 7.28 3.92
N ALA A 53 -0.47 7.14 4.50
CA ALA A 53 -1.64 7.91 4.10
C ALA A 53 -1.42 9.42 4.28
N TRP A 54 -0.72 9.81 5.36
CA TRP A 54 -0.34 11.21 5.58
C TRP A 54 0.64 11.69 4.52
N ALA A 55 1.65 10.88 4.17
CA ALA A 55 2.57 11.20 3.09
C ALA A 55 1.85 11.35 1.74
N MET A 56 0.86 10.50 1.44
CA MET A 56 0.06 10.59 0.22
C MET A 56 -0.78 11.87 0.17
N GLN A 57 -1.33 12.31 1.31
CA GLN A 57 -2.08 13.55 1.36
C GLN A 57 -1.19 14.79 1.18
N PHE A 58 0.01 14.76 1.76
CA PHE A 58 1.04 15.76 1.51
C PHE A 58 1.42 15.83 0.02
N LEU A 59 1.64 14.68 -0.64
CA LEU A 59 1.89 14.63 -2.07
C LEU A 59 0.72 15.18 -2.87
N HIS A 60 -0.52 14.88 -2.45
CA HIS A 60 -1.71 15.40 -3.13
C HIS A 60 -1.79 16.94 -3.06
N HIS A 61 -1.50 17.52 -1.90
CA HIS A 61 -1.40 18.97 -1.71
C HIS A 61 -0.28 19.58 -2.57
N ALA A 62 0.93 19.03 -2.49
CA ALA A 62 2.12 19.58 -3.14
C ALA A 62 2.07 19.49 -4.69
N LEU A 63 1.51 18.41 -5.23
CA LEU A 63 1.50 18.15 -6.68
C LEU A 63 0.22 18.63 -7.39
N PHE A 64 -0.90 18.71 -6.67
CA PHE A 64 -2.22 18.97 -7.29
C PHE A 64 -2.99 20.13 -6.67
N ASN A 65 -2.37 20.93 -5.80
CA ASN A 65 -3.02 22.06 -5.11
C ASN A 65 -4.30 21.66 -4.34
N GLY A 66 -4.37 20.42 -3.84
CA GLY A 66 -5.44 19.98 -2.94
C GLY A 66 -5.30 20.54 -1.52
N PRO A 67 -6.28 20.38 -0.63
CA PRO A 67 -6.10 20.73 0.79
C PRO A 67 -5.04 19.84 1.44
N MET A 68 -4.22 20.41 2.34
CA MET A 68 -3.15 19.68 3.03
C MET A 68 -3.69 18.54 3.91
N LEU A 69 -4.75 18.82 4.68
CA LEU A 69 -5.41 17.84 5.55
C LEU A 69 -6.93 17.92 5.36
N SER A 70 -7.50 16.81 4.92
CA SER A 70 -8.93 16.56 4.91
C SER A 70 -9.20 15.22 5.58
N ALA A 71 -9.94 15.23 6.70
CA ALA A 71 -10.21 14.02 7.47
C ALA A 71 -10.94 12.95 6.63
N PHE A 72 -11.91 13.37 5.81
CA PHE A 72 -12.67 12.46 4.97
C PHE A 72 -11.78 11.74 3.93
N TYR A 73 -10.99 12.50 3.17
CA TYR A 73 -10.08 11.91 2.17
C TYR A 73 -8.96 11.10 2.83
N TYR A 74 -8.46 11.55 3.98
CA TYR A 74 -7.46 10.81 4.73
C TYR A 74 -7.96 9.43 5.15
N ILE A 75 -9.19 9.31 5.65
CA ILE A 75 -9.78 8.03 6.04
C ILE A 75 -9.94 7.11 4.83
N LEU A 76 -10.40 7.64 3.70
CA LEU A 76 -10.53 6.85 2.46
C LEU A 76 -9.18 6.32 1.97
N ASP A 77 -8.16 7.19 1.93
CA ASP A 77 -6.81 6.83 1.52
C ASP A 77 -6.22 5.81 2.50
N PHE A 78 -6.35 6.05 3.80
CA PHE A 78 -5.87 5.15 4.84
C PHE A 78 -6.50 3.76 4.73
N VAL A 79 -7.82 3.66 4.62
CA VAL A 79 -8.51 2.36 4.47
C VAL A 79 -8.06 1.66 3.19
N THR A 80 -7.96 2.38 2.08
CA THR A 80 -7.52 1.83 0.80
C THR A 80 -6.09 1.28 0.90
N LEU A 81 -5.15 2.08 1.41
CA LEU A 81 -3.77 1.67 1.60
C LEU A 81 -3.65 0.54 2.62
N LEU A 82 -4.49 0.51 3.65
CA LEU A 82 -4.50 -0.55 4.66
C LEU A 82 -4.86 -1.90 4.03
N VAL A 83 -5.77 -1.94 3.06
CA VAL A 83 -6.07 -3.18 2.32
C VAL A 83 -4.81 -3.69 1.60
N PHE A 84 -4.07 -2.82 0.90
CA PHE A 84 -2.83 -3.20 0.22
C PHE A 84 -1.72 -3.61 1.19
N SER A 85 -1.52 -2.86 2.27
CA SER A 85 -0.55 -3.18 3.33
C SER A 85 -0.87 -4.53 3.98
N THR A 86 -2.13 -4.78 4.32
CA THR A 86 -2.57 -6.04 4.93
C THR A 86 -2.40 -7.21 3.98
N ALA A 87 -2.70 -7.03 2.69
CA ALA A 87 -2.47 -8.06 1.70
C ALA A 87 -0.96 -8.38 1.58
N GLY A 88 -0.09 -7.37 1.56
CA GLY A 88 1.37 -7.54 1.56
C GLY A 88 1.89 -8.27 2.81
N PHE A 89 1.38 -7.90 3.99
CA PHE A 89 1.69 -8.54 5.26
C PHE A 89 1.26 -10.02 5.27
N ARG A 90 0.00 -10.30 4.92
CA ARG A 90 -0.56 -11.66 4.91
C ARG A 90 0.14 -12.55 3.90
N TYR A 91 0.46 -12.03 2.71
CA TYR A 91 1.20 -12.76 1.69
C TYR A 91 2.55 -13.23 2.21
N ARG A 92 3.31 -12.32 2.83
CA ARG A 92 4.64 -12.65 3.35
C ARG A 92 4.57 -13.57 4.56
N ARG A 93 3.65 -13.29 5.50
CA ARG A 93 3.46 -14.07 6.71
C ARG A 93 3.07 -15.51 6.39
N THR A 94 2.20 -15.72 5.42
CA THR A 94 1.81 -17.06 4.94
C THR A 94 3.01 -17.84 4.44
N ASN A 95 3.83 -17.22 3.58
CA ASN A 95 5.04 -17.87 3.07
C ASN A 95 6.07 -18.13 4.19
N GLN A 96 6.20 -17.24 5.17
CA GLN A 96 7.07 -17.48 6.33
C GLN A 96 6.60 -18.67 7.15
N MET A 97 5.31 -18.75 7.47
CA MET A 97 4.76 -19.85 8.26
C MET A 97 4.94 -21.20 7.56
N VAL A 98 4.56 -21.27 6.29
CA VAL A 98 4.63 -22.55 5.55
C VAL A 98 6.07 -22.97 5.22
N ASN A 99 6.99 -22.02 4.95
CA ASN A 99 8.36 -22.40 4.61
C ASN A 99 9.22 -22.69 5.84
N ASN A 100 9.09 -21.90 6.91
CA ASN A 100 9.92 -22.07 8.10
C ASN A 100 9.36 -23.11 9.07
N TYR A 101 8.04 -23.27 9.10
CA TYR A 101 7.33 -24.22 9.96
C TYR A 101 6.53 -25.24 9.13
N TYR A 102 7.15 -25.73 8.04
CA TYR A 102 6.52 -26.63 7.06
C TYR A 102 5.99 -27.95 7.63
N TRP A 103 6.49 -28.37 8.81
CA TRP A 103 6.01 -29.56 9.50
C TRP A 103 4.70 -29.31 10.26
N LEU A 104 4.44 -28.07 10.68
CA LEU A 104 3.27 -27.69 11.47
C LEU A 104 2.15 -27.14 10.59
N TYR A 105 2.50 -26.38 9.55
CA TYR A 105 1.53 -25.65 8.74
C TYR A 105 1.59 -26.00 7.25
N GLU A 106 0.43 -25.95 6.60
CA GLU A 106 0.30 -26.04 5.14
C GLU A 106 -0.47 -24.86 4.54
N LYS A 107 -0.13 -24.50 3.30
CA LYS A 107 -0.70 -23.34 2.61
C LYS A 107 -2.13 -23.63 2.16
N THR A 108 -3.08 -22.78 2.51
CA THR A 108 -4.47 -22.87 2.02
C THR A 108 -4.74 -21.88 0.88
N SER A 109 -4.07 -20.73 0.89
CA SER A 109 -4.15 -19.72 -0.18
C SER A 109 -2.89 -18.85 -0.19
N ALA A 110 -2.85 -17.84 -1.07
CA ALA A 110 -1.79 -16.85 -1.05
C ALA A 110 -1.72 -16.04 0.27
N PHE A 111 -2.80 -16.01 1.06
CA PHE A 111 -2.94 -15.15 2.25
C PHE A 111 -3.28 -15.91 3.54
N SER A 112 -3.35 -17.24 3.50
CA SER A 112 -3.73 -18.07 4.64
C SER A 112 -3.03 -19.43 4.62
N TRP A 113 -2.93 -20.01 5.81
CA TRP A 113 -2.39 -21.34 6.09
C TRP A 113 -3.26 -22.00 7.18
N LYS A 114 -3.10 -23.30 7.37
CA LYS A 114 -3.77 -24.06 8.43
C LYS A 114 -2.79 -25.02 9.09
N ASP A 115 -3.13 -25.47 10.29
CA ASP A 115 -2.44 -26.57 10.94
C ASP A 115 -2.60 -27.86 10.14
N LYS A 116 -1.54 -28.66 10.13
CA LYS A 116 -1.50 -29.95 9.44
C LYS A 116 -2.14 -31.08 10.27
N HIS A 117 -2.29 -30.85 11.58
CA HIS A 117 -2.73 -31.82 12.57
C HIS A 117 -3.98 -31.33 13.29
#